data_AF-A0A223M921-F1
#
_entry.id   AF-A0A223M921-F1
#
_cell.length_a   1.000
_cell.length_b   1.000
_cell.length_c   1.000
_cell.angle_alpha   90.00
_cell.angle_beta   90.00
_cell.angle_gamma   90.00
#
_symmetry.space_group_name_H-M   'P 1'
#
loop_
_entity.id
_entity.type
_entity.pdbx_description
1 polymer ?
#
loop_
_entity_poly.entity_id
_entity_poly.type
_entity_poly.pdbx_seq_one_letter_code
_entity_poly.pdbx_strand_id
1 'polypeptide(L)'
;MVFIDPKETFSKLNAENKPIFAFNVINLETLFAVIKAGEISKKPLIIQLSLGGIRYSRIEFLAPMIVSAIKNSPGKFIFHLDHCDDLELFEKYLELGFNSVMFDGSKFDVGENIEKSLKAKELAKEKNIFLELEIGQIGGKEIGHQAENQQILDLEIIKDFYKKTQPDLLAIAFGTAHGIYKKKANLNWELIQNFKKHIKFRLLCMEQVVFRFKKFKKQLVVELTKSIFLQTF
;
A
#
# COMPACT_ATOMS: atom_id res chain seq x y z
N MET A 1 17.52 15.07 1.46
CA MET A 1 16.13 14.55 1.42
C MET A 1 15.86 13.81 2.72
N VAL A 2 14.73 14.10 3.36
CA VAL A 2 14.31 13.48 4.64
C VAL A 2 13.78 12.06 4.45
N PHE A 3 13.10 11.84 3.32
CA PHE A 3 12.54 10.55 2.92
C PHE A 3 13.35 9.98 1.76
N ILE A 4 13.36 8.65 1.62
CA ILE A 4 13.85 8.02 0.39
C ILE A 4 12.82 8.19 -0.72
N ASP A 5 13.27 8.29 -1.97
CA ASP A 5 12.38 8.36 -3.12
C ASP A 5 11.64 7.02 -3.30
N PRO A 6 10.29 7.00 -3.26
CA PRO A 6 9.54 5.76 -3.39
C PRO A 6 9.79 5.09 -4.74
N LYS A 7 9.80 5.84 -5.84
CA LYS A 7 9.91 5.32 -7.21
C LYS A 7 11.26 4.64 -7.45
N GLU A 8 12.35 5.25 -7.02
CA GLU A 8 13.70 4.69 -7.06
C GLU A 8 13.79 3.44 -6.16
N THR A 9 13.29 3.53 -4.93
CA THR A 9 13.31 2.43 -3.96
C THR A 9 12.59 1.20 -4.52
N PHE A 10 11.40 1.41 -5.03
CA PHE A 10 10.57 0.40 -5.65
C PHE A 10 11.22 -0.19 -6.91
N SER A 11 11.73 0.65 -7.81
CA SER A 11 12.46 0.19 -9.01
C SER A 11 13.65 -0.70 -8.66
N LYS A 12 14.46 -0.30 -7.67
CA LYS A 12 15.63 -1.04 -7.18
C LYS A 12 15.24 -2.39 -6.58
N LEU A 13 14.30 -2.39 -5.64
CA LEU A 13 13.90 -3.60 -4.94
C LEU A 13 13.31 -4.66 -5.88
N ASN A 14 12.56 -4.24 -6.90
CA ASN A 14 12.09 -5.19 -7.92
C ASN A 14 13.20 -5.76 -8.79
N ALA A 15 14.19 -4.94 -9.19
CA ALA A 15 15.33 -5.45 -9.94
C ALA A 15 16.10 -6.51 -9.13
N GLU A 16 16.03 -6.43 -7.80
CA GLU A 16 16.61 -7.40 -6.87
C GLU A 16 15.64 -8.53 -6.47
N ASN A 17 14.40 -8.55 -6.97
CA ASN A 17 13.31 -9.44 -6.55
C ASN A 17 13.11 -9.47 -5.03
N LYS A 18 13.10 -8.28 -4.41
CA LYS A 18 12.88 -8.09 -2.98
C LYS A 18 11.62 -7.27 -2.75
N PRO A 19 10.81 -7.62 -1.74
CA PRO A 19 9.70 -6.78 -1.33
C PRO A 19 10.20 -5.61 -0.46
N ILE A 20 9.41 -4.54 -0.41
CA ILE A 20 9.41 -3.58 0.70
C ILE A 20 8.30 -3.93 1.69
N PHE A 21 8.58 -3.76 2.98
CA PHE A 21 7.63 -4.01 4.04
C PHE A 21 6.97 -2.73 4.50
N ALA A 22 5.64 -2.75 4.62
CA ALA A 22 4.84 -1.63 5.07
C ALA A 22 4.16 -1.94 6.39
N PHE A 23 4.17 -0.98 7.31
CA PHE A 23 3.66 -1.13 8.67
C PHE A 23 2.70 0.00 9.01
N ASN A 24 1.47 -0.35 9.36
CA ASN A 24 0.51 0.61 9.88
C ASN A 24 0.91 1.04 11.30
N VAL A 25 0.88 2.36 11.56
CA VAL A 25 1.15 2.96 12.88
C VAL A 25 -0.08 3.73 13.35
N ILE A 26 -0.36 3.65 14.64
CA ILE A 26 -1.58 4.21 15.26
C ILE A 26 -1.30 5.00 16.54
N ASN A 27 -0.05 5.09 16.98
CA ASN A 27 0.38 5.81 18.17
C ASN A 27 1.91 5.95 18.19
N LEU A 28 2.44 6.52 19.27
CA LEU A 28 3.87 6.73 19.46
C LEU A 28 4.65 5.41 19.58
N GLU A 29 4.08 4.43 20.29
CA GLU A 29 4.71 3.14 20.56
C GLU A 29 4.93 2.34 19.27
N THR A 30 3.90 2.29 18.41
CA THR A 30 3.97 1.63 17.10
C THR A 30 4.92 2.35 16.15
N LEU A 31 4.91 3.68 16.14
CA LEU A 31 5.87 4.48 15.41
C LEU A 31 7.31 4.15 15.84
N PHE A 32 7.61 4.15 17.13
CA PHE A 32 8.95 3.82 17.63
C PHE A 32 9.37 2.40 17.28
N ALA A 33 8.46 1.44 17.36
CA ALA A 33 8.75 0.06 16.98
C ALA A 33 9.20 -0.04 15.51
N VAL A 34 8.50 0.65 14.60
CA VAL A 34 8.84 0.65 13.16
C VAL A 34 10.13 1.41 12.89
N ILE A 35 10.34 2.57 13.52
CA ILE A 35 11.59 3.34 13.41
C ILE A 35 12.77 2.47 13.85
N LYS A 36 12.66 1.83 15.03
CA LYS A 36 13.73 0.99 15.56
C LYS A 36 14.01 -0.23 14.66
N ALA A 37 12.96 -0.84 14.11
CA ALA A 37 13.10 -1.93 13.15
C ALA A 37 13.83 -1.48 11.87
N GLY A 38 13.54 -0.28 11.37
CA GLY A 38 14.24 0.33 10.22
C GLY A 38 15.71 0.58 10.49
N GLU A 39 16.04 1.11 11.67
CA GLU A 39 17.43 1.35 12.11
C GLU A 39 18.24 0.07 12.22
N ILE A 40 17.68 -0.96 12.89
CA ILE A 40 18.37 -2.24 13.12
C ILE A 40 18.56 -2.99 11.80
N SER A 41 17.49 -3.08 11.00
CA SER A 41 17.51 -3.87 9.76
C SER A 41 18.32 -3.21 8.65
N LYS A 42 18.48 -1.88 8.70
CA LYS A 42 19.08 -1.05 7.65
C LYS A 42 18.40 -1.23 6.28
N LYS A 43 17.15 -1.69 6.27
CA LYS A 43 16.32 -1.86 5.08
C LYS A 43 15.36 -0.68 4.91
N PRO A 44 14.97 -0.35 3.67
CA PRO A 44 13.89 0.59 3.46
C PRO A 44 12.57 0.00 4.00
N LEU A 45 11.83 0.78 4.77
CA LEU A 45 10.50 0.43 5.27
C LEU A 45 9.47 1.50 4.87
N ILE A 46 8.21 1.09 4.72
CA ILE A 46 7.08 2.02 4.60
C ILE A 46 6.41 2.15 5.98
N ILE A 47 6.31 3.38 6.46
CA ILE A 47 5.44 3.74 7.59
C ILE A 47 4.13 4.23 6.99
N GLN A 48 3.02 3.60 7.34
CA GLN A 48 1.73 3.91 6.74
C GLN A 48 0.63 4.22 7.76
N LEU A 49 -0.35 5.01 7.31
CA LEU A 49 -1.52 5.42 8.08
C LEU A 49 -2.80 5.01 7.35
N SER A 50 -3.50 4.00 7.88
CA SER A 50 -4.86 3.67 7.44
C SER A 50 -5.89 4.67 7.93
N LEU A 51 -7.03 4.78 7.24
CA LEU A 51 -8.11 5.69 7.63
C LEU A 51 -8.62 5.46 9.06
N GLY A 52 -8.64 4.21 9.54
CA GLY A 52 -9.03 3.96 10.94
C GLY A 52 -7.95 4.34 11.93
N GLY A 53 -6.67 4.15 11.60
CA GLY A 53 -5.55 4.69 12.38
C GLY A 53 -5.58 6.22 12.46
N ILE A 54 -5.91 6.87 11.35
CA ILE A 54 -6.11 8.33 11.24
C ILE A 54 -7.25 8.79 12.15
N ARG A 55 -8.41 8.12 12.12
CA ARG A 55 -9.56 8.47 12.97
C ARG A 55 -9.25 8.28 14.46
N TYR A 56 -8.54 7.21 14.80
CA TYR A 56 -8.16 6.91 16.18
C TYR A 56 -7.15 7.95 16.74
N SER A 57 -6.09 8.22 15.98
CA SER A 57 -4.93 8.99 16.46
C SER A 57 -5.06 10.49 16.21
N ARG A 58 -5.99 10.88 15.32
CA ARG A 58 -6.07 12.17 14.64
C ARG A 58 -4.79 12.46 13.84
N ILE A 59 -4.93 12.49 12.53
CA ILE A 59 -3.80 12.63 11.60
C ILE A 59 -2.99 13.91 11.83
N GLU A 60 -3.65 14.98 12.30
CA GLU A 60 -3.01 16.26 12.62
C GLU A 60 -1.95 16.16 13.72
N PHE A 61 -2.02 15.16 14.59
CA PHE A 61 -0.98 14.88 15.59
C PHE A 61 0.01 13.83 15.08
N LEU A 62 -0.50 12.74 14.51
CA LEU A 62 0.33 11.58 14.18
C LEU A 62 1.25 11.84 12.98
N ALA A 63 0.77 12.54 11.93
CA ALA A 63 1.59 12.79 10.75
C ALA A 63 2.84 13.67 11.07
N PRO A 64 2.73 14.82 11.76
CA PRO A 64 3.92 15.59 12.16
C PRO A 64 4.90 14.79 13.04
N MET A 65 4.38 13.94 13.93
CA MET A 65 5.21 13.04 14.73
C MET A 65 6.02 12.06 13.87
N ILE A 66 5.37 11.43 12.87
CA ILE A 66 6.04 10.50 11.94
C ILE A 66 7.11 11.24 11.14
N VAL A 67 6.78 12.40 10.58
CA VAL A 67 7.73 13.24 9.84
C VAL A 67 8.94 13.57 10.72
N SER A 68 8.72 13.95 11.98
CA SER A 68 9.79 14.25 12.93
C SER A 68 10.64 13.01 13.25
N ALA A 69 10.01 11.86 13.51
CA ALA A 69 10.71 10.62 13.81
C ALA A 69 11.59 10.15 12.64
N ILE A 70 11.09 10.25 11.40
CA ILE A 70 11.87 9.92 10.19
C ILE A 70 13.06 10.86 10.03
N LYS A 71 12.88 12.18 10.23
CA LYS A 71 13.97 13.18 10.16
C LYS A 71 15.12 12.89 11.13
N ASN A 72 14.81 12.34 12.30
CA ASN A 72 15.76 12.10 13.38
C ASN A 72 16.30 10.66 13.42
N SER A 73 15.91 9.82 12.46
CA SER A 73 16.39 8.44 12.38
C SER A 73 17.41 8.27 11.25
N PRO A 74 18.47 7.46 11.43
CA PRO A 74 19.36 7.08 10.33
C PRO A 74 18.73 6.02 9.40
N GLY A 75 17.51 5.56 9.69
CA GLY A 75 16.79 4.60 8.86
C GLY A 75 16.32 5.18 7.52
N LYS A 76 15.78 4.31 6.67
CA LYS A 76 15.30 4.65 5.33
C LYS A 76 13.80 4.43 5.27
N PHE A 77 13.03 5.51 5.18
CA PHE A 77 11.58 5.44 5.30
C PHE A 77 10.86 6.13 4.15
N ILE A 78 9.75 5.51 3.74
CA ILE A 78 8.68 6.11 2.95
C ILE A 78 7.51 6.34 3.92
N PHE A 79 6.83 7.48 3.79
CA PHE A 79 5.63 7.79 4.55
C PHE A 79 4.41 7.72 3.62
N HIS A 80 3.47 6.83 3.95
CA HIS A 80 2.39 6.40 3.06
C HIS A 80 0.99 6.59 3.65
N LEU A 81 0.05 7.16 2.89
CA LEU A 81 -1.38 7.17 3.22
C LEU A 81 -2.04 5.90 2.68
N ASP A 82 -2.75 5.16 3.53
CA ASP A 82 -3.28 3.81 3.23
C ASP A 82 -4.83 3.84 3.12
N HIS A 83 -5.37 3.28 2.04
CA HIS A 83 -6.80 3.16 1.74
C HIS A 83 -7.66 4.44 1.86
N CYS A 84 -7.21 5.58 1.33
CA CYS A 84 -8.06 6.77 1.28
C CYS A 84 -9.04 6.70 0.10
N ASP A 85 -10.34 6.71 0.37
CA ASP A 85 -11.41 6.43 -0.59
C ASP A 85 -12.31 7.66 -0.88
N ASP A 86 -11.88 8.83 -0.41
CA ASP A 86 -12.56 10.12 -0.52
C ASP A 86 -11.58 11.17 -1.06
N LEU A 87 -11.93 11.81 -2.18
CA LEU A 87 -11.03 12.74 -2.88
C LEU A 87 -10.78 14.04 -2.10
N GLU A 88 -11.76 14.53 -1.34
CA GLU A 88 -11.61 15.76 -0.55
C GLU A 88 -10.67 15.52 0.63
N LEU A 89 -10.83 14.38 1.32
CA LEU A 89 -9.90 13.95 2.37
C LEU A 89 -8.51 13.66 1.79
N PHE A 90 -8.45 13.00 0.63
CA PHE A 90 -7.20 12.70 -0.05
C PHE A 90 -6.41 13.98 -0.30
N GLU A 91 -7.02 14.98 -0.94
CA GLU A 91 -6.41 16.29 -1.21
C GLU A 91 -5.89 16.96 0.07
N LYS A 92 -6.72 17.01 1.12
CA LYS A 92 -6.33 17.57 2.43
C LYS A 92 -5.11 16.85 3.01
N TYR A 93 -5.05 15.52 2.91
CA TYR A 93 -3.98 14.74 3.51
C TYR A 93 -2.65 14.86 2.77
N LEU A 94 -2.64 15.22 1.49
CA LEU A 94 -1.39 15.44 0.73
C LEU A 94 -0.51 16.54 1.36
N GLU A 95 -1.09 17.47 2.13
CA GLU A 95 -0.34 18.54 2.81
C GLU A 95 0.39 18.10 4.09
N LEU A 96 0.19 16.85 4.54
CA LEU A 96 0.69 16.37 5.83
C LEU A 96 2.07 15.70 5.75
N GLY A 97 2.78 15.91 4.65
CA GLY A 97 4.17 15.48 4.48
C GLY A 97 4.36 14.05 4.00
N PHE A 98 3.31 13.41 3.48
CA PHE A 98 3.41 12.13 2.77
C PHE A 98 4.26 12.28 1.50
N ASN A 99 5.12 11.30 1.25
CA ASN A 99 5.81 11.17 -0.05
C ASN A 99 5.26 10.01 -0.88
N SER A 100 4.31 9.26 -0.35
CA SER A 100 3.54 8.22 -1.04
C SER A 100 2.11 8.21 -0.53
N VAL A 101 1.14 7.90 -1.39
CA VAL A 101 -0.28 7.84 -1.02
C VAL A 101 -1.01 6.78 -1.83
N MET A 102 -2.07 6.23 -1.26
CA MET A 102 -3.01 5.34 -1.92
C MET A 102 -4.38 6.00 -2.03
N PHE A 103 -4.93 6.02 -3.24
CA PHE A 103 -6.36 6.23 -3.44
C PHE A 103 -7.03 4.89 -3.70
N ASP A 104 -7.96 4.52 -2.82
CA ASP A 104 -8.68 3.25 -2.88
C ASP A 104 -10.08 3.47 -3.45
N GLY A 105 -10.19 3.23 -4.76
CA GLY A 105 -11.45 3.26 -5.48
C GLY A 105 -12.14 1.89 -5.59
N SER A 106 -11.65 0.85 -4.91
CA SER A 106 -12.12 -0.54 -5.04
C SER A 106 -13.61 -0.73 -4.75
N LYS A 107 -14.18 0.11 -3.89
CA LYS A 107 -15.60 0.09 -3.54
C LYS A 107 -16.52 0.58 -4.66
N PHE A 108 -15.99 1.33 -5.63
CA PHE A 108 -16.75 1.88 -6.76
C PHE A 108 -16.74 0.91 -7.94
N ASP A 109 -17.72 1.06 -8.83
CA ASP A 109 -17.68 0.37 -10.12
C ASP A 109 -16.43 0.77 -10.90
N VAL A 110 -15.91 -0.14 -11.73
CA VAL A 110 -14.63 0.04 -12.43
C VAL A 110 -14.55 1.37 -13.19
N GLY A 111 -15.64 1.80 -13.84
CA GLY A 111 -15.70 3.08 -14.55
C GLY A 111 -15.55 4.29 -13.62
N GLU A 112 -16.24 4.30 -12.49
CA GLU A 112 -16.14 5.36 -11.48
C GLU A 112 -14.78 5.33 -10.78
N ASN A 113 -14.22 4.14 -10.50
CA ASN A 113 -12.88 3.99 -9.96
C ASN A 113 -11.84 4.63 -10.91
N ILE A 114 -11.93 4.38 -12.23
CA ILE A 114 -11.06 5.02 -13.21
C ILE A 114 -11.17 6.55 -13.14
N GLU A 115 -12.38 7.09 -13.14
CA GLU A 115 -12.60 8.55 -13.10
C GLU A 115 -11.98 9.18 -11.84
N LYS A 116 -12.26 8.61 -10.67
CA LYS A 116 -11.74 9.13 -9.39
C LYS A 116 -10.23 8.93 -9.28
N SER A 117 -9.71 7.79 -9.72
CA SER A 117 -8.29 7.50 -9.78
C SER A 117 -7.51 8.50 -10.63
N LEU A 118 -8.09 8.95 -11.76
CA LEU A 118 -7.48 9.99 -12.60
C LEU A 118 -7.42 11.34 -11.87
N LYS A 119 -8.47 11.73 -11.14
CA LYS A 119 -8.46 12.94 -10.29
C LYS A 119 -7.41 12.83 -9.18
N ALA A 120 -7.36 11.70 -8.47
CA ALA A 120 -6.33 11.44 -7.44
C ALA A 120 -4.91 11.53 -8.02
N LYS A 121 -4.72 11.07 -9.26
CA LYS A 121 -3.45 11.17 -9.97
C LYS A 121 -3.05 12.58 -10.32
N GLU A 122 -3.98 13.43 -10.72
CA GLU A 122 -3.71 14.86 -10.95
C GLU A 122 -3.22 15.52 -9.66
N LEU A 123 -3.95 15.33 -8.56
CA LEU A 123 -3.59 15.87 -7.23
C LEU A 123 -2.21 15.39 -6.75
N ALA A 124 -1.93 14.08 -6.85
CA ALA A 124 -0.64 13.52 -6.44
C ALA A 124 0.52 14.03 -7.32
N LYS A 125 0.28 14.19 -8.63
CA LYS A 125 1.28 14.67 -9.59
C LYS A 125 1.67 16.12 -9.34
N GLU A 126 0.71 16.99 -9.02
CA GLU A 126 0.97 18.40 -8.70
C GLU A 126 1.96 18.57 -7.53
N LYS A 127 1.94 17.62 -6.60
CA LYS A 127 2.81 17.60 -5.41
C LYS A 127 4.02 16.68 -5.54
N ASN A 128 4.20 16.03 -6.69
CA ASN A 128 5.25 15.03 -6.94
C ASN A 128 5.25 13.90 -5.89
N ILE A 129 4.06 13.40 -5.55
CA ILE A 129 3.85 12.32 -4.58
C ILE A 129 3.61 11.00 -5.33
N PHE A 130 4.21 9.91 -4.85
CA PHE A 130 4.06 8.58 -5.42
C PHE A 130 2.64 8.04 -5.20
N LEU A 131 1.94 7.64 -6.27
CA LEU A 131 0.55 7.18 -6.20
C LEU A 131 0.40 5.66 -6.31
N GLU A 132 -0.29 5.09 -5.34
CA GLU A 132 -0.84 3.74 -5.35
C GLU A 132 -2.35 3.80 -5.63
N LEU A 133 -2.87 2.86 -6.43
CA LEU A 133 -4.30 2.68 -6.69
C LEU A 133 -4.70 1.23 -6.44
N GLU A 134 -5.97 0.99 -6.13
CA GLU A 134 -6.54 -0.36 -5.97
C GLU A 134 -7.60 -0.69 -7.03
N ILE A 135 -7.59 -1.95 -7.49
CA ILE A 135 -8.60 -2.52 -8.38
C ILE A 135 -9.02 -3.93 -7.95
N GLY A 136 -10.34 -4.17 -7.97
CA GLY A 136 -10.97 -5.31 -7.30
C GLY A 136 -11.12 -5.06 -5.79
N GLN A 137 -11.85 -5.90 -5.07
CA GLN A 137 -12.09 -5.74 -3.63
C GLN A 137 -11.34 -6.81 -2.84
N ILE A 138 -10.46 -6.36 -1.94
CA ILE A 138 -9.76 -7.23 -1.01
C ILE A 138 -10.67 -7.44 0.21
N GLY A 139 -11.11 -8.68 0.44
CA GLY A 139 -12.05 -8.99 1.52
C GLY A 139 -11.41 -8.83 2.91
N GLY A 140 -12.20 -8.84 3.98
CA GLY A 140 -11.70 -8.90 5.35
C GLY A 140 -11.86 -7.59 6.14
N LYS A 141 -11.18 -7.51 7.28
CA LYS A 141 -11.33 -6.40 8.22
C LYS A 141 -9.98 -5.78 8.58
N GLU A 142 -9.86 -4.50 8.28
CA GLU A 142 -8.80 -3.62 8.76
C GLU A 142 -9.40 -2.56 9.70
N ILE A 143 -8.58 -1.93 10.53
CA ILE A 143 -9.02 -0.80 11.35
C ILE A 143 -9.39 0.33 10.39
N GLY A 144 -10.68 0.52 10.18
CA GLY A 144 -11.26 1.59 9.39
C GLY A 144 -11.58 1.30 7.93
N HIS A 145 -11.31 0.09 7.45
CA HIS A 145 -11.75 -0.44 6.16
C HIS A 145 -12.33 -1.85 6.38
N GLN A 146 -13.53 -2.12 5.86
CA GLN A 146 -14.18 -3.43 5.97
C GLN A 146 -14.86 -3.78 4.65
N ALA A 147 -14.42 -4.86 4.03
CA ALA A 147 -15.04 -5.44 2.85
C ALA A 147 -15.57 -6.83 3.21
N GLU A 148 -16.89 -7.02 3.15
CA GLU A 148 -17.51 -8.32 3.44
C GLU A 148 -17.31 -9.32 2.32
N ASN A 149 -17.20 -8.83 1.07
CA ASN A 149 -17.04 -9.63 -0.12
C ASN A 149 -15.69 -9.36 -0.78
N GLN A 150 -15.05 -10.44 -1.24
CA GLN A 150 -13.85 -10.34 -2.05
C GLN A 150 -14.25 -10.37 -3.53
N GLN A 151 -13.74 -9.43 -4.33
CA GLN A 151 -13.98 -9.38 -5.77
C GLN A 151 -12.65 -9.47 -6.52
N ILE A 152 -12.42 -10.60 -7.16
CA ILE A 152 -11.31 -10.78 -8.11
C ILE A 152 -11.86 -10.46 -9.51
N LEU A 153 -11.21 -9.53 -10.20
CA LEU A 153 -11.61 -9.11 -11.55
C LEU A 153 -10.86 -9.89 -12.63
N ASP A 154 -11.45 -9.93 -13.82
CA ASP A 154 -10.81 -10.51 -15.00
C ASP A 154 -9.55 -9.72 -15.40
N LEU A 155 -8.56 -10.44 -15.94
CA LEU A 155 -7.28 -9.86 -16.33
C LEU A 155 -7.43 -8.69 -17.32
N GLU A 156 -8.37 -8.77 -18.26
CA GLU A 156 -8.58 -7.72 -19.26
C GLU A 156 -9.15 -6.44 -18.65
N ILE A 157 -9.98 -6.54 -17.61
CA ILE A 157 -10.49 -5.38 -16.86
C ILE A 157 -9.34 -4.69 -16.14
N ILE A 158 -8.48 -5.46 -15.48
CA ILE A 158 -7.31 -4.94 -14.76
C ILE A 158 -6.32 -4.27 -15.73
N LYS A 159 -6.08 -4.87 -16.91
CA LYS A 159 -5.24 -4.29 -17.96
C LYS A 159 -5.81 -2.97 -18.47
N ASP A 160 -7.11 -2.91 -18.72
CA ASP A 160 -7.78 -1.69 -19.18
C ASP A 160 -7.71 -0.59 -18.11
N PHE A 161 -7.99 -0.92 -16.85
CA PHE A 161 -7.81 -0.01 -15.71
C PHE A 161 -6.39 0.56 -15.69
N TYR A 162 -5.37 -0.30 -15.67
CA TYR A 162 -3.98 0.12 -15.64
C TYR A 162 -3.61 1.01 -16.84
N LYS A 163 -4.05 0.66 -18.05
CA LYS A 163 -3.76 1.43 -19.26
C LYS A 163 -4.32 2.85 -19.17
N LYS A 164 -5.51 3.01 -18.58
CA LYS A 164 -6.19 4.29 -18.40
C LYS A 164 -5.60 5.12 -17.26
N THR A 165 -5.31 4.50 -16.11
CA THR A 165 -4.91 5.23 -14.89
C THR A 165 -3.39 5.39 -14.75
N GLN A 166 -2.61 4.37 -15.12
CA GLN A 166 -1.14 4.33 -15.02
C GLN A 166 -0.60 4.86 -13.67
N PRO A 167 -0.95 4.23 -12.53
CA PRO A 167 -0.39 4.61 -11.24
C PRO A 167 1.09 4.25 -11.12
N ASP A 168 1.77 4.77 -10.10
CA ASP A 168 3.14 4.33 -9.79
C ASP A 168 3.15 2.92 -9.15
N LEU A 169 2.08 2.53 -8.46
CA LEU A 169 1.87 1.20 -7.88
C LEU A 169 0.40 0.79 -8.01
N LEU A 170 0.14 -0.47 -8.36
CA LEU A 170 -1.22 -1.01 -8.44
C LEU A 170 -1.40 -2.15 -7.43
N ALA A 171 -2.36 -2.01 -6.53
CA ALA A 171 -2.89 -3.08 -5.70
C ALA A 171 -3.99 -3.82 -6.47
N ILE A 172 -3.90 -5.14 -6.52
CA ILE A 172 -4.87 -5.99 -7.23
C ILE A 172 -5.43 -7.02 -6.25
N ALA A 173 -6.75 -7.11 -6.16
CA ALA A 173 -7.39 -8.21 -5.43
C ALA A 173 -7.25 -9.53 -6.20
N PHE A 174 -6.56 -10.53 -5.62
CA PHE A 174 -6.31 -11.82 -6.28
C PHE A 174 -6.52 -13.03 -5.36
N GLY A 175 -7.10 -12.89 -4.18
CA GLY A 175 -7.26 -14.01 -3.23
C GLY A 175 -6.96 -13.67 -1.78
N THR A 176 -6.47 -12.46 -1.54
CA THR A 176 -6.03 -11.98 -0.25
C THR A 176 -7.18 -11.36 0.54
N ALA A 177 -6.97 -11.27 1.85
CA ALA A 177 -7.89 -10.63 2.77
C ALA A 177 -7.14 -9.84 3.86
N HIS A 178 -7.76 -8.75 4.34
CA HIS A 178 -7.34 -8.00 5.52
C HIS A 178 -7.70 -8.73 6.82
N GLY A 179 -6.86 -8.54 7.83
CA GLY A 179 -7.01 -9.09 9.16
C GLY A 179 -6.73 -10.59 9.25
N ILE A 180 -7.29 -11.23 10.28
CA ILE A 180 -7.08 -12.66 10.55
C ILE A 180 -7.93 -13.47 9.58
N TYR A 181 -7.27 -14.25 8.72
CA TYR A 181 -7.90 -15.22 7.85
C TYR A 181 -8.70 -16.26 8.67
N LYS A 182 -10.03 -16.14 8.65
CA LYS A 182 -10.93 -17.16 9.21
C LYS A 182 -10.89 -18.47 8.41
N LYS A 183 -10.46 -18.40 7.14
CA LYS A 183 -10.29 -19.52 6.21
C LYS A 183 -9.00 -19.33 5.40
N LYS A 184 -8.43 -20.41 4.87
CA LYS A 184 -7.21 -20.36 4.04
C LYS A 184 -7.42 -19.44 2.83
N ALA A 185 -6.51 -18.50 2.60
CA ALA A 185 -6.50 -17.64 1.43
C ALA A 185 -6.50 -18.48 0.13
N ASN A 186 -7.36 -18.12 -0.83
CA ASN A 186 -7.39 -18.75 -2.14
C ASN A 186 -6.74 -17.83 -3.18
N LEU A 187 -5.42 -17.91 -3.28
CA LEU A 187 -4.60 -17.01 -4.09
C LEU A 187 -4.60 -17.44 -5.57
N ASN A 188 -5.09 -16.56 -6.45
CA ASN A 188 -5.03 -16.67 -7.90
C ASN A 188 -3.67 -16.19 -8.43
N TRP A 189 -2.64 -17.03 -8.27
CA TRP A 189 -1.28 -16.74 -8.76
C TRP A 189 -1.19 -16.65 -10.29
N GLU A 190 -2.07 -17.35 -10.99
CA GLU A 190 -2.10 -17.34 -12.45
C GLU A 190 -2.47 -15.96 -12.99
N LEU A 191 -3.47 -15.30 -12.40
CA LEU A 191 -3.85 -13.92 -12.72
C LEU A 191 -2.64 -12.99 -12.67
N ILE A 192 -1.84 -13.13 -11.61
CA ILE A 192 -0.68 -12.27 -11.31
C ILE A 192 0.45 -12.51 -12.30
N GLN A 193 0.78 -13.78 -12.54
CA GLN A 193 1.81 -14.15 -13.52
C GLN A 193 1.43 -13.69 -14.92
N ASN A 194 0.15 -13.83 -15.29
CA ASN A 194 -0.34 -13.38 -16.58
C ASN A 194 -0.35 -11.85 -16.68
N PHE A 195 -0.70 -11.13 -15.61
CA PHE A 195 -0.61 -9.66 -15.56
C PHE A 195 0.84 -9.19 -15.79
N LYS A 196 1.81 -9.75 -15.05
CA LYS A 196 3.24 -9.40 -15.18
C LYS A 196 3.84 -9.69 -16.56
N LYS A 197 3.35 -10.71 -17.27
CA LYS A 197 3.80 -11.00 -18.64
C LYS A 197 3.37 -9.92 -19.65
N HIS A 198 2.19 -9.33 -19.46
CA HIS A 198 1.60 -8.39 -20.43
C HIS A 198 1.93 -6.94 -20.12
N ILE A 199 2.10 -6.61 -18.85
CA ILE A 199 2.43 -5.26 -18.42
C ILE A 199 3.89 -5.30 -17.95
N LYS A 200 4.80 -4.65 -18.70
CA LYS A 200 6.23 -4.49 -18.34
C LYS A 200 6.46 -3.65 -17.07
N PHE A 201 5.43 -3.50 -16.24
CA PHE A 201 5.45 -2.67 -15.05
C PHE A 201 5.80 -3.51 -13.84
N ARG A 202 6.72 -2.98 -13.04
CA ARG A 202 7.45 -3.71 -12.01
C ARG A 202 6.76 -3.64 -10.63
N LEU A 203 5.63 -2.96 -10.51
CA LEU A 203 5.10 -2.53 -9.22
C LEU A 203 3.69 -3.06 -9.01
N LEU A 204 3.62 -4.28 -8.48
CA LEU A 204 2.38 -4.90 -8.03
C LEU A 204 2.39 -4.96 -6.50
N CYS A 205 1.48 -4.21 -5.87
CA CYS A 205 1.20 -4.38 -4.45
C CYS A 205 0.29 -5.59 -4.28
N MET A 206 0.67 -6.49 -3.38
CA MET A 206 -0.22 -7.51 -2.89
C MET A 206 -0.35 -7.33 -1.40
N GLU A 207 -1.53 -6.92 -0.99
CA GLU A 207 -1.84 -6.75 0.41
C GLU A 207 -2.01 -8.14 1.02
N GLN A 208 -1.12 -8.49 1.96
CA GLN A 208 -1.17 -9.77 2.63
C GLN A 208 -0.91 -9.60 4.12
N VAL A 209 -1.92 -9.86 4.93
CA VAL A 209 -1.71 -10.14 6.35
C VAL A 209 -1.07 -11.51 6.50
N VAL A 210 0.24 -11.56 6.78
CA VAL A 210 0.90 -12.83 7.08
C VAL A 210 0.89 -13.08 8.59
N PHE A 211 0.18 -14.12 9.01
CA PHE A 211 0.44 -14.78 10.29
C PHE A 211 1.28 -16.04 10.10
N ARG A 212 2.30 -16.14 10.98
CA ARG A 212 3.21 -17.27 11.22
C ARG A 212 4.35 -17.43 10.20
N PHE A 213 5.50 -16.86 10.56
CA PHE A 213 6.82 -16.94 9.91
C PHE A 213 7.29 -18.32 9.44
N LYS A 214 6.67 -19.43 9.91
CA LYS A 214 7.15 -20.80 9.65
C LYS A 214 6.89 -21.33 8.23
N LYS A 215 6.10 -20.65 7.38
CA LYS A 215 5.79 -21.10 6.01
C LYS A 215 5.81 -19.98 4.96
N PHE A 216 6.80 -19.09 5.01
CA PHE A 216 7.14 -18.33 3.80
C PHE A 216 7.73 -19.30 2.77
N LYS A 217 6.93 -19.75 1.80
CA LYS A 217 7.49 -20.40 0.61
C LYS A 217 8.27 -19.35 -0.18
N LYS A 218 9.48 -19.68 -0.63
CA LYS A 218 10.32 -18.81 -1.50
C LYS A 218 9.55 -18.16 -2.65
N GLN A 219 8.51 -18.84 -3.14
CA GLN A 219 7.64 -18.40 -4.23
C GLN A 219 6.88 -17.09 -3.94
N LEU A 220 6.56 -16.76 -2.67
CA LEU A 220 5.93 -15.47 -2.33
C LEU A 220 6.90 -14.29 -2.51
N VAL A 221 8.16 -14.43 -2.09
CA VAL A 221 9.13 -13.31 -2.04
C VAL A 221 9.49 -12.81 -3.44
N VAL A 222 9.45 -13.69 -4.45
CA VAL A 222 9.82 -13.37 -5.84
C VAL A 222 8.73 -12.58 -6.57
N GLU A 223 7.49 -12.64 -6.11
CA GLU A 223 6.35 -12.03 -6.80
C GLU A 223 5.86 -10.71 -6.18
N LEU A 224 6.33 -10.36 -4.99
CA LEU A 224 5.82 -9.24 -4.19
C LEU A 224 6.68 -7.99 -4.30
N THR A 225 6.07 -6.85 -4.63
CA THR A 225 6.73 -5.55 -4.58
C THR A 225 6.55 -4.88 -3.21
N LYS A 226 5.31 -4.69 -2.76
CA LYS A 226 4.93 -4.15 -1.43
C LYS A 226 4.23 -5.25 -0.65
N SER A 227 4.55 -5.39 0.64
CA SER A 227 3.88 -6.32 1.55
C SER A 227 3.48 -5.61 2.84
N ILE A 228 2.18 -5.56 3.10
CA ILE A 228 1.58 -4.89 4.26
C ILE A 228 1.53 -5.83 5.45
N PHE A 229 2.09 -5.40 6.58
CA PHE A 229 1.97 -6.10 7.86
C PHE A 229 1.02 -5.35 8.77
N LEU A 230 -0.16 -5.93 8.99
CA LEU A 230 -1.07 -5.49 10.04
C LEU A 230 -0.50 -5.92 11.40
N GLN A 231 -0.13 -4.94 12.23
CA GLN A 231 0.04 -5.18 13.66
C GLN A 231 -1.35 -5.41 14.24
N THR A 232 -1.73 -6.66 14.43
CA THR A 232 -2.86 -6.98 15.29
C THR A 232 -2.45 -6.67 16.72
N PHE A 233 -3.11 -5.70 17.33
CA PHE A 233 -3.23 -5.62 18.78
C PHE A 233 -4.39 -6.51 19.24
#